data_AF-A0AAV2RPA2-F1
#
_entry.id   AF-A0AAV2RPA2-F1
#
_cell.length_a   1.000
_cell.length_b   1.000
_cell.length_c   1.000
_cell.angle_alpha   90.00
_cell.angle_beta   90.00
_cell.angle_gamma   90.00
#
_symmetry.space_group_name_H-M   'P 1'
#
loop_
_entity.id
_entity.type
_entity.pdbx_description
1 polymer ?
#
loop_
_entity_poly.entity_id
_entity_poly.type
_entity_poly.pdbx_seq_one_letter_code
_entity_poly.pdbx_strand_id
1 'polypeptide(L)'
;ETMSRVVMTVRAKPQDQINLYQETTVVIEVQDVNDMAPVFESDSYHINVAENMAQGSNIVKVHASDADQGSNADVRYVIQELMPLKEEPLFTLDLYSGWLT
;
A
#
# COMPACT_ATOMS: atom_id res chain seq x y z
N GLU A 1 2.66 9.85 -0.10
CA GLU A 1 3.20 10.92 0.80
C GLU A 1 4.08 11.94 0.07
N THR A 2 4.44 13.07 0.72
CA THR A 2 5.15 14.18 0.05
C THR A 2 6.57 14.52 0.53
N MET A 3 7.09 13.97 1.65
CA MET A 3 8.48 14.26 2.07
C MET A 3 9.16 13.10 2.81
N SER A 4 10.13 12.43 2.16
CA SER A 4 10.94 11.36 2.76
C SER A 4 12.34 11.80 3.22
N ARG A 5 12.74 13.06 2.95
CA ARG A 5 14.09 13.55 3.24
C ARG A 5 14.10 15.04 3.61
N VAL A 6 14.78 15.35 4.70
CA VAL A 6 15.05 16.72 5.15
C VAL A 6 16.56 16.92 5.28
N VAL A 7 17.05 18.04 4.75
CA VAL A 7 18.47 18.41 4.85
C VAL A 7 18.57 19.68 5.68
N MET A 8 19.30 19.60 6.79
CA MET A 8 19.49 20.72 7.71
C MET A 8 20.97 21.10 7.78
N THR A 9 21.25 22.41 7.77
CA THR A 9 22.58 22.94 8.06
C THR A 9 22.62 23.37 9.52
N VAL A 10 23.52 22.77 10.31
CA VAL A 10 23.72 23.12 11.72
C VAL A 10 25.00 23.94 11.85
N ARG A 11 24.93 25.02 12.63
CA ARG A 11 26.04 25.94 12.88
C ARG A 11 26.43 25.93 14.36
N ALA A 12 27.70 25.68 14.65
CA ALA A 12 28.28 25.80 15.98
C ALA A 12 29.17 27.05 16.05
N LYS A 13 28.99 27.87 17.09
CA LYS A 13 29.80 29.07 17.34
C LYS A 13 30.22 29.13 18.81
N PRO A 14 31.42 29.65 19.14
CA PRO A 14 31.76 30.01 20.52
C PRO A 14 30.82 31.10 21.05
N GLN A 15 30.61 31.13 22.36
CA GLN A 15 29.67 32.07 23.00
C GLN A 15 30.00 33.55 22.72
N ASP A 16 31.29 33.89 22.68
CA ASP A 16 31.76 35.28 22.61
C ASP A 16 32.33 35.69 21.23
N GLN A 17 32.21 34.84 20.21
CA GLN A 17 32.70 35.13 18.85
C GLN A 17 31.62 34.94 17.80
N ILE A 18 31.08 36.05 17.29
CA ILE A 18 29.98 36.04 16.31
C ILE A 18 30.46 35.59 14.91
N ASN A 19 31.70 35.92 14.54
CA ASN A 19 32.23 35.66 13.20
C ASN A 19 33.00 34.33 13.07
N LEU A 20 33.20 33.60 14.17
CA LEU A 20 33.81 32.27 14.14
C LEU A 20 32.71 31.22 14.30
N TYR A 21 32.49 30.43 13.27
CA TYR A 21 31.58 29.30 13.35
C TYR A 21 32.06 28.14 12.47
N GLN A 22 31.59 26.94 12.78
CA GLN A 22 31.66 25.79 11.89
C GLN A 22 30.26 25.34 11.52
N GLU A 23 30.11 24.83 10.31
CA GLU A 23 28.87 24.28 9.82
C GLU A 23 29.06 22.82 9.43
N THR A 24 28.00 22.04 9.63
CA THR A 24 27.89 20.71 9.03
C THR A 24 26.47 20.49 8.55
N THR A 25 26.30 19.49 7.69
CA THR A 25 25.00 19.09 7.15
C THR A 25 24.52 17.84 7.86
N VAL A 26 23.28 17.86 8.31
CA VAL A 26 22.56 16.71 8.85
C VAL A 26 21.51 16.31 7.83
N VAL A 27 21.54 15.05 7.41
CA VAL A 27 20.51 14.44 6.55
C VAL A 27 19.60 13.63 7.46
N ILE A 28 18.30 13.95 7.41
CA ILE A 28 17.26 13.25 8.13
C ILE A 28 16.43 12.50 7.09
N GLU A 29 16.36 11.18 7.24
CA GLU A 29 15.50 10.32 6.44
C GLU A 29 14.25 10.02 7.26
N VAL A 30 13.08 10.30 6.68
CA VAL A 30 11.79 10.02 7.31
C VAL A 30 11.39 8.61 6.89
N GLN A 31 11.18 7.75 7.88
CA GLN A 31 10.67 6.40 7.64
C GLN A 31 9.16 6.46 7.46
N ASP A 32 8.70 5.80 6.41
CA ASP A 32 7.29 5.56 6.14
C ASP A 32 6.65 4.73 7.26
N VAL A 33 5.42 5.06 7.60
CA VAL A 33 4.58 4.30 8.53
C VAL A 33 3.34 3.85 7.77
N ASN A 34 2.77 2.69 8.15
CA ASN A 34 1.52 2.24 7.55
C ASN A 34 0.36 3.06 8.12
N ASP A 35 -0.02 4.13 7.42
CA ASP A 35 -1.09 5.05 7.85
C ASP A 35 -2.11 5.37 6.75
N MET A 36 -1.90 4.90 5.53
CA MET A 36 -2.90 4.84 4.49
C MET A 36 -3.53 3.44 4.49
N ALA A 37 -4.81 3.37 4.11
CA ALA A 37 -5.50 2.10 3.91
C ALA A 37 -5.57 1.81 2.40
N PRO A 38 -5.52 0.53 1.97
CA PRO A 38 -5.71 0.20 0.58
C PRO A 38 -7.08 0.68 0.07
N VAL A 39 -7.11 1.29 -1.11
CA VAL A 39 -8.32 1.79 -1.77
C VAL A 39 -8.56 1.03 -3.05
N PHE A 40 -9.74 0.42 -3.19
CA PHE A 40 -10.14 -0.24 -4.43
C PHE A 40 -10.38 0.77 -5.57
N GLU A 41 -10.10 0.38 -6.81
CA GLU A 41 -10.39 1.20 -7.99
C GLU A 41 -11.89 1.46 -8.20
N SER A 42 -12.75 0.60 -7.66
CA SER A 42 -14.20 0.70 -7.75
C SER A 42 -14.85 0.25 -6.45
N ASP A 43 -15.91 0.96 -6.06
CA ASP A 43 -16.75 0.61 -4.90
C ASP A 43 -17.57 -0.67 -5.11
N SER A 44 -17.79 -1.05 -6.38
CA SER A 44 -18.50 -2.28 -6.74
C SER A 44 -18.04 -2.85 -8.07
N TYR A 45 -18.05 -4.18 -8.16
CA TYR A 45 -17.69 -4.92 -9.37
C TYR A 45 -18.91 -5.73 -9.83
N HIS A 46 -19.41 -5.44 -11.03
CA HIS A 46 -20.55 -6.12 -11.64
C HIS A 46 -20.10 -6.85 -12.90
N ILE A 47 -20.24 -8.17 -12.93
CA ILE A 47 -19.77 -9.02 -14.03
C ILE A 47 -20.87 -9.99 -14.44
N ASN A 48 -21.06 -10.16 -15.75
CA ASN A 48 -21.89 -11.20 -16.30
C ASN A 48 -21.02 -12.41 -16.65
N VAL A 49 -21.32 -13.56 -16.06
CA VAL A 49 -20.60 -14.81 -16.30
C VAL A 49 -21.43 -15.71 -17.22
N ALA A 50 -20.80 -16.27 -18.24
CA ALA A 50 -21.46 -17.22 -19.13
C ALA A 50 -21.64 -18.57 -18.41
N GLU A 51 -22.82 -19.18 -18.54
CA GLU A 51 -23.13 -20.47 -17.88
C GLU A 51 -22.19 -21.62 -18.29
N ASN A 52 -21.57 -21.51 -19.47
CA ASN A 52 -20.66 -22.50 -20.04
C ASN A 52 -19.18 -22.14 -19.82
N MET A 53 -18.88 -21.14 -19.00
CA MET A 53 -17.51 -20.79 -18.64
C MET A 53 -16.86 -21.96 -17.89
N ALA A 54 -15.63 -22.31 -18.28
CA ALA A 54 -14.91 -23.41 -17.66
C ALA A 54 -14.52 -23.08 -16.22
N GLN A 55 -14.53 -24.08 -15.35
CA GLN A 55 -14.09 -23.93 -13.96
C GLN A 55 -12.64 -23.44 -13.89
N GLY A 56 -12.37 -22.48 -13.00
CA GLY A 56 -11.03 -21.87 -12.84
C GLY A 56 -10.70 -20.82 -13.91
N SER A 57 -11.67 -20.41 -14.73
CA SER A 57 -11.48 -19.29 -15.65
C SER A 57 -11.40 -17.99 -14.88
N ASN A 58 -10.53 -17.07 -15.31
CA ASN A 58 -10.48 -15.72 -14.77
C ASN A 58 -11.78 -14.96 -15.08
N ILE A 59 -12.50 -14.56 -14.03
CA ILE A 59 -13.78 -13.84 -14.13
C ILE A 59 -13.54 -12.34 -14.14
N VAL A 60 -12.85 -11.84 -13.12
CA VAL A 60 -12.55 -10.42 -12.94
C VAL A 60 -11.26 -10.26 -12.17
N LYS A 61 -10.55 -9.17 -12.43
CA LYS A 61 -9.44 -8.73 -11.60
C LYS A 61 -9.88 -7.55 -10.76
N VAL A 62 -9.84 -7.68 -9.44
CA VAL A 62 -9.97 -6.54 -8.53
C VAL A 62 -8.60 -5.90 -8.33
N HIS A 63 -8.60 -4.59 -8.15
CA HIS A 63 -7.37 -3.86 -7.83
C HIS A 63 -7.64 -2.87 -6.70
N ALA A 64 -6.73 -2.87 -5.73
CA ALA A 64 -6.61 -1.82 -4.74
C ALA A 64 -5.18 -1.31 -4.70
N SER A 65 -5.05 -0.01 -4.44
CA SER A 65 -3.77 0.69 -4.29
C SER A 65 -3.67 1.28 -2.89
N ASP A 66 -2.50 1.17 -2.30
CA ASP A 66 -2.15 1.83 -1.05
C ASP A 66 -1.09 2.91 -1.35
N ALA A 67 -1.21 4.06 -0.70
CA ALA A 67 -0.38 5.24 -0.97
C ALA A 67 0.89 5.34 -0.09
N ASP A 68 1.09 4.36 0.79
CA ASP A 68 2.31 4.18 1.59
C ASP A 68 3.50 3.70 0.73
N GLN A 69 4.64 3.44 1.35
CA GLN A 69 5.87 3.05 0.66
C GLN A 69 6.31 1.63 0.96
N GLY A 70 6.90 0.97 -0.04
CA GLY A 70 7.47 -0.37 0.11
C GLY A 70 6.43 -1.37 0.61
N SER A 71 6.78 -2.15 1.63
CA SER A 71 5.89 -3.18 2.20
C SER A 71 4.65 -2.63 2.88
N ASN A 72 4.62 -1.33 3.24
CA ASN A 72 3.42 -0.74 3.83
C ASN A 72 2.31 -0.59 2.77
N ALA A 73 2.68 -0.50 1.49
CA ALA A 73 1.75 -0.51 0.38
C ALA A 73 1.47 -1.90 -0.23
N ASP A 74 1.93 -2.98 0.41
CA ASP A 74 1.67 -4.35 -0.06
C ASP A 74 0.21 -4.75 0.19
N VAL A 75 -0.58 -4.83 -0.88
CA VAL A 75 -1.99 -5.19 -0.83
C VAL A 75 -2.19 -6.70 -0.96
N ARG A 76 -3.08 -7.27 -0.14
CA ARG A 76 -3.51 -8.68 -0.23
C ARG A 76 -5.03 -8.80 -0.17
N TYR A 77 -5.58 -9.76 -0.89
CA TYR A 77 -7.03 -9.91 -1.10
C TYR A 77 -7.60 -11.14 -0.41
N VAL A 78 -8.80 -11.00 0.17
CA VAL A 78 -9.58 -12.11 0.72
C VAL A 78 -11.07 -11.85 0.51
N ILE A 79 -11.83 -12.90 0.20
CA ILE A 79 -13.29 -12.81 0.20
C ILE A 79 -13.76 -12.88 1.65
N GLN A 80 -14.45 -11.85 2.11
CA GLN A 80 -15.08 -11.89 3.43
C GLN A 80 -16.33 -12.77 3.35
N GLU A 81 -16.20 -14.05 3.70
CA GLU A 81 -17.33 -14.97 3.76
C GLU A 81 -18.28 -14.57 4.89
N LEU A 82 -19.54 -14.25 4.54
CA LEU A 82 -20.57 -13.89 5.52
C LEU A 82 -21.22 -15.12 6.19
N MET A 83 -20.91 -16.35 5.75
CA MET A 83 -21.41 -17.59 6.35
C MET A 83 -20.37 -18.70 6.17
N PRO A 84 -20.11 -19.54 7.20
CA PRO A 84 -19.28 -20.71 7.01
C PRO A 84 -20.01 -21.68 6.08
N LEU A 85 -19.51 -21.84 4.86
CA LEU A 85 -20.02 -22.86 3.95
C LEU A 85 -19.71 -24.23 4.54
N LYS A 86 -20.70 -25.12 4.54
CA LYS A 86 -20.49 -26.57 4.76
C LYS A 86 -19.79 -27.25 3.59
N GLU A 87 -19.44 -26.49 2.55
CA GLU A 87 -18.97 -26.91 1.24
C GLU A 87 -17.78 -26.03 0.80
N GLU A 88 -17.02 -26.51 -0.18
CA GLU A 88 -15.91 -25.77 -0.78
C GLU A 88 -16.39 -24.43 -1.39
N PRO A 89 -15.58 -23.36 -1.34
CA PRO A 89 -15.97 -22.06 -1.88
C PRO A 89 -16.17 -22.13 -3.40
N LEU A 90 -17.28 -21.56 -3.88
CA LEU A 90 -17.63 -21.55 -5.32
C LEU A 90 -16.73 -20.62 -6.14
N PHE A 91 -16.16 -19.60 -5.50
CA PHE A 91 -15.24 -18.65 -6.11
C PHE A 91 -14.00 -18.54 -5.24
N THR A 92 -12.85 -18.37 -5.88
CA THR A 92 -11.60 -18.09 -5.19
C THR A 92 -11.02 -16.77 -5.68
N LEU A 93 -10.41 -16.03 -4.76
CA LEU A 93 -9.74 -14.77 -5.04
C LEU A 93 -8.25 -14.95 -4.76
N ASP A 94 -7.42 -14.77 -5.78
CA ASP A 94 -5.98 -14.88 -5.62
C ASP A 94 -5.44 -13.76 -4.73
N LEU A 95 -4.71 -14.16 -3.69
CA LEU A 95 -4.26 -13.30 -2.59
C LEU A 95 -3.39 -12.11 -3.05
N TYR A 96 -2.67 -12.24 -4.16
CA TYR A 96 -1.69 -11.24 -4.61
C TYR A 96 -2.11 -10.53 -5.90
N SER A 97 -2.66 -11.27 -6.85
CA SER A 97 -3.01 -10.75 -8.17
C SER A 97 -4.41 -10.13 -8.21
N GLY A 98 -5.29 -10.47 -7.28
CA GLY A 98 -6.67 -10.01 -7.27
C GLY A 98 -7.54 -10.67 -8.35
N TRP A 99 -7.11 -11.78 -8.95
CA TRP A 99 -7.94 -12.54 -9.88
C TRP A 99 -9.00 -13.35 -9.13
N LEU A 100 -10.27 -13.12 -9.47
CA LEU A 100 -11.39 -13.96 -9.08
C LEU A 100 -11.57 -15.06 -10.13
N THR A 101 -11.65 -16.32 -9.69
CA THR A 101 -11.90 -17.52 -10.51
C THR A 101 -12.98 -18.39 -9.92
#